data_AF-H6LIE4-F1
#
_entry.id   AF-H6LIE4-F1
#
_cell.length_a   1.000
_cell.length_b   1.000
_cell.length_c   1.000
_cell.angle_alpha   90.00
_cell.angle_beta   90.00
_cell.angle_gamma   90.00
#
_symmetry.space_group_name_H-M   'P 1'
#
loop_
_entity.id
_entity.type
_entity.pdbx_description
1 polymer ?
#
loop_
_entity_poly.entity_id
_entity_poly.type
_entity_poly.pdbx_seq_one_letter_code
_entity_poly.pdbx_strand_id
1 'polypeptide(L)'
;MSKIEDVKVLVETGKSKKVAAAVQEALDAGDKAQDILDAMIASMGVVGDKFSTGEIFVPEMLIAAKAMSKGVDVLKPIMAGDTSNSLGTCIMGTVAGDLHDIGKNLVIMMLESSGFDMVDLGVDVPAEKFVEAVKENDNVVLVACSGLLTTTMPALKEAVQTIKAACPEMKVIVGGAPVTQEYADEIGADGYAPDAGSSAAKAKELIGA
;
A
#
# COMPACT_ATOMS: atom_id res chain seq x y z
N MET A 1 5.62 28.75 9.51
CA MET A 1 5.46 27.46 8.80
C MET A 1 3.98 27.25 8.59
N SER A 2 3.56 26.70 7.44
CA SER A 2 2.16 26.32 7.25
C SER A 2 1.79 25.23 8.27
N LYS A 3 0.55 25.20 8.74
CA LYS A 3 0.06 24.14 9.65
C LYS A 3 0.14 22.76 8.98
N ILE A 4 -0.03 22.70 7.67
CA ILE A 4 0.20 21.49 6.86
C ILE A 4 1.65 21.00 6.98
N GLU A 5 2.63 21.92 7.01
CA GLU A 5 4.04 21.52 7.14
C GLU A 5 4.33 20.90 8.51
N ASP A 6 3.70 21.41 9.57
CA ASP A 6 3.79 20.80 10.90
C ASP A 6 3.20 19.38 10.89
N VAL A 7 2.07 19.17 10.20
CA VAL A 7 1.47 17.83 10.03
C VAL A 7 2.44 16.88 9.32
N LYS A 8 3.05 17.31 8.20
CA LYS A 8 4.03 16.52 7.43
C LYS A 8 5.18 16.01 8.30
N VAL A 9 5.83 16.93 9.02
CA VAL A 9 6.96 16.58 9.90
C VAL A 9 6.53 15.59 10.98
N LEU A 10 5.33 15.74 11.54
CA LEU A 10 4.83 14.83 12.57
C LEU A 10 4.51 13.44 12.03
N VAL A 11 4.06 13.31 10.78
CA VAL A 11 3.87 12.02 10.10
C VAL A 11 5.24 11.37 9.85
N GLU A 12 6.16 12.07 9.18
CA GLU A 12 7.49 11.54 8.82
C GLU A 12 8.31 11.11 10.04
N THR A 13 8.16 11.81 11.17
CA THR A 13 8.88 11.52 12.42
C THR A 13 8.08 10.64 13.40
N GLY A 14 6.93 10.11 12.98
CA GLY A 14 6.13 9.14 13.72
C GLY A 14 5.53 9.66 15.03
N LYS A 15 5.22 10.96 15.12
CA LYS A 15 4.69 11.59 16.35
C LYS A 15 3.17 11.41 16.49
N SER A 16 2.73 10.16 16.57
CA SER A 16 1.31 9.76 16.68
C SER A 16 0.52 10.43 17.80
N LYS A 17 1.15 10.85 18.90
CA LYS A 17 0.49 11.57 20.01
C LYS A 17 0.18 13.04 19.70
N LYS A 18 0.82 13.62 18.68
CA LYS A 18 0.72 15.05 18.33
C LYS A 18 0.01 15.30 17.01
N VAL A 19 0.12 14.36 16.06
CA VAL A 19 -0.40 14.51 14.69
C VAL A 19 -1.90 14.82 14.65
N ALA A 20 -2.72 14.17 15.48
CA ALA A 20 -4.16 14.42 15.51
C ALA A 20 -4.50 15.88 15.88
N ALA A 21 -3.79 16.44 16.88
CA ALA A 21 -3.96 17.84 17.26
C ALA A 21 -3.49 18.78 16.15
N ALA A 22 -2.35 18.48 15.50
CA ALA A 22 -1.85 19.29 14.40
C ALA A 22 -2.79 19.28 13.18
N VAL A 23 -3.40 18.13 12.86
CA VAL A 23 -4.43 18.03 11.81
C VAL A 23 -5.64 18.90 12.16
N GLN A 24 -6.12 18.84 13.40
CA GLN A 24 -7.22 19.71 13.85
C GLN A 24 -6.85 21.20 13.75
N GLU A 25 -5.63 21.58 14.15
CA GLU A 25 -5.17 22.96 14.04
C GLU A 25 -5.08 23.46 12.58
N ALA A 26 -4.71 22.58 11.63
CA ALA A 26 -4.71 22.92 10.21
C ALA A 26 -6.14 23.15 9.69
N LEU A 27 -7.08 22.27 10.06
CA LEU A 27 -8.50 22.44 9.74
C LEU A 27 -9.07 23.75 10.32
N ASP A 28 -8.77 24.05 11.58
CA ASP A 28 -9.22 25.27 12.28
C ASP A 28 -8.61 26.53 11.64
N ALA A 29 -7.43 26.41 11.03
CA ALA A 29 -6.79 27.48 10.26
C ALA A 29 -7.39 27.69 8.86
N GLY A 30 -8.34 26.84 8.45
CA GLY A 30 -9.04 26.92 7.17
C GLY A 30 -8.41 26.12 6.03
N ASP A 31 -7.40 25.28 6.32
CA ASP A 31 -6.85 24.34 5.34
C ASP A 31 -7.91 23.29 4.97
N LYS A 32 -7.95 22.87 3.70
CA LYS A 32 -8.91 21.84 3.25
C LYS A 32 -8.47 20.47 3.74
N ALA A 33 -9.43 19.65 4.14
CA ALA A 33 -9.18 18.27 4.56
C ALA A 33 -8.41 17.46 3.49
N GLN A 34 -8.73 17.65 2.21
CA GLN A 34 -8.03 17.00 1.11
C GLN A 34 -6.56 17.43 1.02
N ASP A 35 -6.27 18.74 1.09
CA ASP A 35 -4.90 19.25 1.01
C ASP A 35 -4.04 18.72 2.17
N ILE A 36 -4.63 18.56 3.37
CA ILE A 36 -3.98 17.94 4.53
C ILE A 36 -3.71 16.46 4.28
N LEU A 37 -4.71 15.72 3.77
CA LEU A 37 -4.57 14.30 3.44
C LEU A 37 -3.46 14.08 2.40
N ASP A 38 -3.47 14.85 1.31
CA ASP A 38 -2.47 14.76 0.24
C ASP A 38 -1.06 15.04 0.78
N ALA A 39 -0.91 16.01 1.68
CA ALA A 39 0.36 16.28 2.34
C ALA A 39 0.82 15.11 3.23
N MET A 40 -0.10 14.47 3.95
CA MET A 40 0.21 13.29 4.75
C MET A 40 0.61 12.09 3.88
N ILE A 41 -0.07 11.87 2.75
CA ILE A 41 0.29 10.86 1.74
C ILE A 41 1.69 11.13 1.19
N ALA A 42 2.00 12.39 0.84
CA ALA A 42 3.33 12.78 0.37
C ALA A 42 4.42 12.49 1.41
N SER A 43 4.14 12.74 2.70
CA SER A 43 5.05 12.39 3.79
C SER A 43 5.29 10.88 3.91
N MET A 44 4.28 10.04 3.62
CA MET A 44 4.48 8.59 3.58
C MET A 44 5.33 8.14 2.38
N GLY A 45 5.30 8.89 1.26
CA GLY A 45 6.26 8.72 0.17
C GLY A 45 7.71 8.94 0.63
N VAL A 46 7.97 10.02 1.38
CA VAL A 46 9.30 10.30 1.95
C VAL A 46 9.76 9.21 2.93
N VAL A 47 8.84 8.66 3.72
CA VAL A 47 9.12 7.52 4.61
C VAL A 47 9.48 6.28 3.80
N GLY A 48 8.76 6.03 2.71
CA GLY A 48 9.08 4.95 1.76
C GLY A 48 10.48 5.09 1.18
N ASP A 49 10.83 6.28 0.67
CA ASP A 49 12.14 6.57 0.10
C ASP A 49 13.27 6.33 1.11
N LYS A 50 13.13 6.86 2.34
CA LYS A 50 14.11 6.66 3.42
C LYS A 50 14.29 5.18 3.80
N PHE A 51 13.23 4.39 3.68
CA PHE A 51 13.32 2.95 3.93
C PHE A 51 14.07 2.23 2.81
N SER A 52 13.75 2.56 1.55
CA SER A 52 14.44 2.00 0.39
C SER A 52 15.92 2.40 0.31
N THR A 53 16.30 3.59 0.80
CA THR A 53 17.71 4.02 0.90
C THR A 53 18.43 3.50 2.14
N GLY A 54 17.73 2.82 3.06
CA GLY A 54 18.30 2.31 4.31
C GLY A 54 18.59 3.37 5.38
N GLU A 55 18.02 4.57 5.25
CA GLU A 55 18.11 5.64 6.25
C GLU A 55 17.22 5.37 7.47
N ILE A 56 16.11 4.67 7.27
CA ILE A 56 15.21 4.20 8.33
C ILE A 56 14.93 2.71 8.19
N PHE A 57 14.43 2.09 9.26
CA PHE A 57 14.10 0.67 9.28
C PHE A 57 12.62 0.43 9.60
N VAL A 58 12.25 -0.85 9.73
CA VAL A 58 10.88 -1.28 9.99
C VAL A 58 10.25 -0.55 11.21
N PRO A 59 10.92 -0.38 12.37
CA PRO A 59 10.32 0.31 13.51
C PRO A 59 9.89 1.74 13.19
N GLU A 60 10.73 2.50 12.48
CA GLU A 60 10.47 3.87 12.06
C GLU A 60 9.29 3.95 11.08
N MET A 61 9.21 3.02 10.13
CA MET A 61 8.09 2.95 9.19
C MET A 61 6.76 2.66 9.91
N LEU A 62 6.76 1.72 10.88
CA LEU A 62 5.58 1.39 11.67
C LEU A 62 5.08 2.58 12.52
N ILE A 63 5.99 3.36 13.12
CA ILE A 63 5.58 4.55 13.89
C ILE A 63 5.05 5.68 12.99
N ALA A 64 5.59 5.81 11.77
CA ALA A 64 5.11 6.78 10.79
C ALA A 64 3.70 6.42 10.31
N ALA A 65 3.46 5.16 9.92
CA ALA A 65 2.13 4.69 9.56
C ALA A 65 1.12 4.83 10.71
N LYS A 66 1.54 4.59 11.95
CA LYS A 66 0.69 4.86 13.13
C LYS A 66 0.35 6.34 13.27
N ALA A 67 1.27 7.24 12.96
CA ALA A 67 1.00 8.67 12.94
C ALA A 67 0.05 9.05 11.78
N MET A 68 0.27 8.51 10.59
CA MET A 68 -0.62 8.64 9.43
C MET A 68 -2.06 8.26 9.82
N SER A 69 -2.26 7.03 10.32
CA SER A 69 -3.57 6.53 10.76
C SER A 69 -4.26 7.46 11.77
N LYS A 70 -3.51 7.98 12.76
CA LYS A 70 -4.05 8.91 13.76
C LYS A 70 -4.47 10.26 13.20
N GLY A 71 -3.80 10.76 12.16
CA GLY A 71 -4.21 11.98 11.48
C GLY A 71 -5.43 11.75 10.59
N VAL A 72 -5.46 10.64 9.84
CA VAL A 72 -6.59 10.26 8.98
C VAL A 72 -7.87 10.07 9.80
N ASP A 73 -7.79 9.51 11.01
CA ASP A 73 -8.93 9.38 11.92
C ASP A 73 -9.63 10.72 12.23
N VAL A 74 -8.90 11.84 12.21
CA VAL A 74 -9.46 13.19 12.39
C VAL A 74 -10.15 13.69 11.12
N LEU A 75 -9.61 13.33 9.94
CA LEU A 75 -10.15 13.75 8.65
C LEU A 75 -11.41 12.97 8.24
N LYS A 76 -11.49 11.67 8.58
CA LYS A 76 -12.61 10.76 8.26
C LYS A 76 -14.01 11.37 8.44
N PRO A 77 -14.40 11.92 9.61
CA PRO A 77 -15.75 12.46 9.80
C PRO A 77 -16.05 13.70 8.94
N ILE A 78 -15.02 14.46 8.55
CA ILE A 78 -15.17 15.68 7.74
C ILE A 78 -15.30 15.34 6.27
N MET A 79 -14.61 14.28 5.84
CA MET A 79 -14.62 13.78 4.48
C MET A 79 -15.75 12.76 4.22
N ALA A 80 -16.55 12.43 5.24
CA ALA A 80 -17.68 11.50 5.13
C ALA A 80 -18.74 12.08 4.19
N GLY A 81 -18.77 11.58 2.95
CA GLY A 81 -19.67 12.05 1.88
C GLY A 81 -18.97 12.21 0.52
N ASP A 82 -17.65 12.36 0.50
CA ASP A 82 -16.85 12.34 -0.71
C ASP A 82 -16.41 10.90 -1.02
N THR A 83 -17.11 10.23 -1.93
CA THR A 83 -16.72 8.94 -2.54
C THR A 83 -15.42 9.00 -3.36
N SER A 84 -14.71 10.14 -3.36
CA SER A 84 -13.64 10.49 -4.29
C SER A 84 -12.22 10.20 -3.80
N ASN A 85 -12.04 9.68 -2.58
CA ASN A 85 -10.71 9.72 -1.93
C ASN A 85 -9.94 8.39 -1.97
N SER A 86 -10.56 7.33 -2.49
CA SER A 86 -9.91 6.04 -2.66
C SER A 86 -9.27 5.94 -4.04
N LEU A 87 -8.03 5.44 -4.10
CA LEU A 87 -7.36 5.05 -5.34
C LEU A 87 -7.92 3.73 -5.91
N GLY A 88 -8.86 3.11 -5.20
CA GLY A 88 -9.43 1.81 -5.50
C GLY A 88 -8.94 0.73 -4.54
N THR A 89 -9.54 -0.44 -4.69
CA THR A 89 -9.27 -1.61 -3.86
C THR A 89 -8.06 -2.37 -4.40
N CYS A 90 -7.08 -2.63 -3.54
CA CYS A 90 -5.97 -3.54 -3.78
C CYS A 90 -6.17 -4.83 -2.98
N ILE A 91 -6.16 -5.96 -3.68
CA ILE A 91 -6.19 -7.29 -3.08
C ILE A 91 -4.76 -7.75 -2.87
N MET A 92 -4.42 -8.20 -1.66
CA MET A 92 -3.07 -8.67 -1.36
C MET A 92 -3.09 -10.06 -0.71
N GLY A 93 -2.13 -10.92 -1.07
CA GLY A 93 -1.95 -12.21 -0.42
C GLY A 93 -0.54 -12.79 -0.61
N THR A 94 -0.11 -13.61 0.35
CA THR A 94 1.07 -14.47 0.16
C THR A 94 0.64 -15.77 -0.50
N VAL A 95 1.33 -16.17 -1.56
CA VAL A 95 0.94 -17.28 -2.44
C VAL A 95 0.94 -18.64 -1.73
N ALA A 96 0.28 -19.62 -2.33
CA ALA A 96 0.19 -20.98 -1.81
C ALA A 96 1.55 -21.58 -1.42
N GLY A 97 1.57 -22.27 -0.28
CA GLY A 97 2.76 -22.87 0.32
C GLY A 97 3.70 -21.88 1.02
N ASP A 98 3.38 -20.58 1.01
CA ASP A 98 4.19 -19.54 1.66
C ASP A 98 3.44 -18.91 2.84
N LEU A 99 4.06 -18.97 4.02
CA LEU A 99 3.49 -18.52 5.29
C LEU A 99 4.04 -17.17 5.76
N HIS A 100 4.92 -16.54 4.99
CA HIS A 100 5.54 -15.29 5.40
C HIS A 100 4.61 -14.10 5.18
N ASP A 101 4.47 -13.26 6.20
CA ASP A 101 3.53 -12.14 6.20
C ASP A 101 4.17 -10.79 6.53
N ILE A 102 5.37 -10.75 7.11
CA ILE A 102 6.00 -9.49 7.54
C ILE A 102 6.13 -8.49 6.37
N GLY A 103 6.73 -8.93 5.26
CA GLY A 103 6.87 -8.09 4.06
C GLY A 103 5.53 -7.69 3.47
N LYS A 104 4.58 -8.64 3.39
CA LYS A 104 3.20 -8.40 2.96
C LYS A 104 2.55 -7.29 3.79
N ASN A 105 2.59 -7.40 5.11
CA ASN A 105 1.94 -6.45 6.02
C ASN A 105 2.56 -5.05 5.95
N LEU A 106 3.87 -4.95 5.68
CA LEU A 106 4.51 -3.66 5.43
C LEU A 106 4.02 -3.02 4.12
N VAL A 107 3.87 -3.81 3.05
CA VAL A 107 3.32 -3.33 1.78
C VAL A 107 1.85 -2.90 1.94
N ILE A 108 1.01 -3.69 2.63
CA ILE A 108 -0.39 -3.32 2.93
C ILE A 108 -0.45 -1.94 3.60
N MET A 109 0.36 -1.75 4.64
CA MET A 109 0.43 -0.49 5.38
C MET A 109 0.87 0.69 4.49
N MET A 110 1.82 0.47 3.59
CA MET A 110 2.29 1.52 2.66
C MET A 110 1.25 1.87 1.60
N LEU A 111 0.53 0.88 1.06
CA LEU A 111 -0.56 1.09 0.11
C LEU A 111 -1.76 1.78 0.75
N GLU A 112 -2.18 1.34 1.94
CA GLU A 112 -3.26 1.97 2.71
C GLU A 112 -2.91 3.43 3.02
N SER A 113 -1.69 3.68 3.49
CA SER A 113 -1.18 5.03 3.75
C SER A 113 -1.06 5.90 2.49
N SER A 114 -1.15 5.29 1.32
CA SER A 114 -1.07 5.96 0.02
C SER A 114 -2.42 6.22 -0.62
N GLY A 115 -3.52 5.75 -0.02
CA GLY A 115 -4.89 5.97 -0.46
C GLY A 115 -5.61 4.75 -1.05
N PHE A 116 -5.03 3.54 -0.96
CA PHE A 116 -5.70 2.31 -1.40
C PHE A 116 -6.59 1.74 -0.30
N ASP A 117 -7.75 1.20 -0.68
CA ASP A 117 -8.50 0.29 0.19
C ASP A 117 -7.89 -1.12 0.08
N MET A 118 -7.70 -1.81 1.21
CA MET A 118 -6.98 -3.08 1.23
C MET A 118 -7.88 -4.27 1.53
N VAL A 119 -7.79 -5.31 0.71
CA VAL A 119 -8.36 -6.64 0.96
C VAL A 119 -7.22 -7.62 1.17
N ASP A 120 -6.97 -8.01 2.41
CA ASP A 120 -5.92 -8.96 2.77
C ASP A 120 -6.45 -10.40 2.79
N LEU A 121 -5.97 -11.22 1.86
CA LEU A 121 -6.32 -12.65 1.76
C LEU A 121 -5.52 -13.53 2.73
N GLY A 122 -4.51 -12.96 3.39
CA GLY A 122 -3.62 -13.63 4.33
C GLY A 122 -2.41 -14.28 3.65
N VAL A 123 -2.05 -15.46 4.14
CA VAL A 123 -0.95 -16.29 3.65
C VAL A 123 -1.46 -17.64 3.15
N ASP A 124 -0.61 -18.40 2.47
CA ASP A 124 -0.98 -19.70 1.87
C ASP A 124 -2.23 -19.60 0.99
N VAL A 125 -2.26 -18.59 0.12
CA VAL A 125 -3.45 -18.25 -0.69
C VAL A 125 -3.42 -19.02 -2.02
N PRO A 126 -4.42 -19.88 -2.29
CA PRO A 126 -4.57 -20.54 -3.59
C PRO A 126 -4.83 -19.51 -4.71
N ALA A 127 -4.38 -19.82 -5.93
CA ALA A 127 -4.49 -18.92 -7.08
C ALA A 127 -5.94 -18.50 -7.37
N GLU A 128 -6.89 -19.43 -7.24
CA GLU A 128 -8.32 -19.21 -7.48
C GLU A 128 -8.91 -18.19 -6.51
N LYS A 129 -8.42 -18.14 -5.26
CA LYS A 129 -8.92 -17.23 -4.24
C LYS A 129 -8.63 -15.76 -4.58
N PHE A 130 -7.55 -15.48 -5.31
CA PHE A 130 -7.31 -14.13 -5.85
C PHE A 130 -8.37 -13.74 -6.88
N VAL A 131 -8.75 -14.66 -7.78
CA VAL A 131 -9.79 -14.42 -8.78
C VAL A 131 -11.16 -14.24 -8.15
N GLU A 132 -11.49 -15.04 -7.14
CA GLU A 132 -12.72 -14.90 -6.35
C GLU A 132 -12.77 -13.52 -5.69
N ALA A 133 -11.70 -13.13 -5.00
CA ALA A 133 -11.62 -11.83 -4.35
C ALA A 133 -11.77 -10.65 -5.35
N VAL A 134 -11.20 -10.76 -6.56
CA VAL A 134 -11.38 -9.74 -7.61
C VAL A 134 -12.85 -9.60 -8.02
N LYS A 135 -13.61 -10.70 -8.02
CA LYS A 135 -15.02 -10.73 -8.43
C LYS A 135 -15.99 -10.34 -7.31
N GLU A 136 -15.62 -10.60 -6.06
CA GLU A 136 -16.47 -10.36 -4.89
C GLU A 136 -16.36 -8.94 -4.32
N ASN A 137 -15.29 -8.22 -4.63
CA ASN A 137 -15.04 -6.87 -4.13
C ASN A 137 -15.28 -5.82 -5.22
N ASP A 138 -15.75 -4.65 -4.80
CA ASP A 138 -15.99 -3.52 -5.68
C ASP A 138 -14.71 -2.71 -5.91
N ASN A 139 -14.63 -2.07 -7.08
CA ASN A 139 -13.57 -1.13 -7.46
C ASN A 139 -12.15 -1.68 -7.30
N VAL A 140 -11.95 -2.97 -7.61
CA VAL A 140 -10.62 -3.59 -7.58
C VAL A 140 -9.78 -3.08 -8.74
N VAL A 141 -8.67 -2.43 -8.43
CA VAL A 141 -7.76 -1.82 -9.41
C VAL A 141 -6.41 -2.54 -9.48
N LEU A 142 -6.06 -3.31 -8.45
CA LEU A 142 -4.75 -3.93 -8.31
C LEU A 142 -4.83 -5.24 -7.52
N VAL A 143 -4.02 -6.22 -7.92
CA VAL A 143 -3.73 -7.41 -7.12
C VAL A 143 -2.22 -7.46 -6.84
N ALA A 144 -1.85 -7.61 -5.57
CA ALA A 144 -0.48 -7.72 -5.10
C ALA A 144 -0.20 -9.14 -4.58
N CYS A 145 0.76 -9.84 -5.18
CA CYS A 145 1.15 -11.19 -4.78
C CYS A 145 2.54 -11.18 -4.12
N SER A 146 2.65 -11.78 -2.93
CA SER A 146 3.90 -11.93 -2.21
C SER A 146 4.42 -13.38 -2.27
N GLY A 147 5.72 -13.56 -2.50
CA GLY A 147 6.42 -14.84 -2.35
C GLY A 147 7.84 -14.65 -1.83
N LEU A 148 8.18 -15.28 -0.70
CA LEU A 148 9.48 -15.14 -0.04
C LEU A 148 10.42 -16.32 -0.27
N LEU A 149 9.91 -17.50 -0.59
CA LEU A 149 10.72 -18.69 -0.81
C LEU A 149 10.93 -18.96 -2.31
N THR A 150 12.13 -19.39 -2.69
CA THR A 150 12.39 -19.87 -4.06
C THR A 150 11.51 -21.08 -4.41
N THR A 151 11.14 -21.88 -3.41
CA THR A 151 10.24 -23.03 -3.56
C THR A 151 8.80 -22.63 -3.82
N THR A 152 8.39 -21.39 -3.49
CA THR A 152 7.02 -20.88 -3.69
C THR A 152 6.91 -20.00 -4.94
N MET A 153 8.01 -19.76 -5.67
CA MET A 153 7.99 -19.06 -6.95
C MET A 153 7.07 -19.71 -7.99
N PRO A 154 7.00 -21.05 -8.14
CA PRO A 154 6.01 -21.66 -9.04
C PRO A 154 4.56 -21.31 -8.69
N ALA A 155 4.22 -21.23 -7.39
CA ALA A 155 2.90 -20.80 -6.94
C ALA A 155 2.64 -19.31 -7.23
N LEU A 156 3.68 -18.47 -7.16
CA LEU A 156 3.58 -17.07 -7.59
C LEU A 156 3.28 -16.95 -9.09
N LYS A 157 3.98 -17.72 -9.92
CA LYS A 157 3.68 -17.81 -11.36
C LYS A 157 2.24 -18.25 -11.62
N GLU A 158 1.81 -19.30 -10.93
CA GLU A 158 0.45 -19.83 -11.05
C GLU A 158 -0.61 -18.80 -10.67
N ALA A 159 -0.42 -18.08 -9.56
CA ALA A 159 -1.32 -17.02 -9.12
C ALA A 159 -1.44 -15.92 -10.18
N VAL A 160 -0.31 -15.37 -10.66
CA VAL A 160 -0.31 -14.33 -11.71
C VAL A 160 -1.02 -14.81 -12.97
N GLN A 161 -0.65 -15.99 -13.49
CA GLN A 161 -1.23 -16.51 -14.73
C GLN A 161 -2.72 -16.81 -14.59
N THR A 162 -3.16 -17.30 -13.43
CA THR A 162 -4.58 -17.56 -13.14
C THR A 162 -5.38 -16.26 -13.10
N ILE A 163 -4.86 -15.21 -12.45
CA ILE A 163 -5.48 -13.89 -12.45
C ILE A 163 -5.57 -13.33 -13.87
N LYS A 164 -4.47 -13.35 -14.63
CA LYS A 164 -4.45 -12.81 -16.00
C LYS A 164 -5.33 -13.62 -16.97
N ALA A 165 -5.50 -14.92 -16.76
CA ALA A 165 -6.40 -15.73 -17.57
C ALA A 165 -7.88 -15.43 -17.29
N ALA A 166 -8.25 -15.24 -16.02
CA ALA A 166 -9.64 -15.00 -15.62
C ALA A 166 -10.06 -13.51 -15.71
N CYS A 167 -9.13 -12.60 -15.46
CA CYS A 167 -9.32 -11.14 -15.41
C CYS A 167 -8.17 -10.44 -16.18
N PRO A 168 -8.16 -10.47 -17.53
CA PRO A 168 -7.00 -10.03 -18.33
C PRO A 168 -6.55 -8.59 -18.11
N GLU A 169 -7.50 -7.69 -17.86
CA GLU A 169 -7.24 -6.27 -17.63
C GLU A 169 -6.73 -5.96 -16.21
N MET A 170 -6.81 -6.92 -15.28
CA MET A 170 -6.40 -6.71 -13.89
C MET A 170 -4.89 -6.48 -13.83
N LYS A 171 -4.49 -5.43 -13.12
CA LYS A 171 -3.09 -5.12 -12.85
C LYS A 171 -2.58 -6.01 -11.73
N VAL A 172 -1.46 -6.67 -11.98
CA VAL A 172 -0.82 -7.56 -11.00
C VAL A 172 0.59 -7.07 -10.70
N ILE A 173 0.84 -6.72 -9.44
CA ILE A 173 2.16 -6.40 -8.92
C ILE A 173 2.68 -7.58 -8.09
N VAL A 174 3.97 -7.90 -8.23
CA VAL A 174 4.61 -8.98 -7.47
C VAL A 174 5.80 -8.47 -6.66
N GLY A 175 6.12 -9.18 -5.59
CA GLY A 175 7.31 -8.89 -4.78
C GLY A 175 7.66 -10.00 -3.78
N GLY A 176 8.74 -9.76 -3.06
CA GLY A 176 9.33 -10.69 -2.10
C GLY A 176 10.80 -10.94 -2.39
N ALA A 177 11.55 -11.39 -1.37
CA ALA A 177 13.02 -11.44 -1.42
C ALA A 177 13.66 -12.17 -2.62
N PRO A 178 13.12 -13.30 -3.14
CA PRO A 178 13.71 -13.98 -4.29
C PRO A 178 13.17 -13.47 -5.64
N VAL A 179 12.19 -12.57 -5.64
CA VAL A 179 11.57 -12.06 -6.86
C VAL A 179 12.48 -11.00 -7.48
N THR A 180 12.58 -10.97 -8.80
CA THR A 180 13.29 -9.93 -9.56
C THR A 180 12.38 -9.36 -10.64
N GLN A 181 12.79 -8.24 -11.24
CA GLN A 181 12.08 -7.67 -12.39
C GLN A 181 11.99 -8.68 -13.54
N GLU A 182 13.09 -9.38 -13.86
CA GLU A 182 13.11 -10.36 -14.94
C GLU A 182 12.12 -11.50 -14.69
N TYR A 183 11.99 -11.95 -13.44
CA TYR A 183 11.03 -12.99 -13.10
C TYR A 183 9.59 -12.49 -13.18
N ALA A 184 9.32 -11.27 -12.72
CA ALA A 184 8.00 -10.64 -12.83
C ALA A 184 7.55 -10.54 -14.30
N ASP A 185 8.46 -10.12 -15.18
CA ASP A 185 8.22 -10.04 -16.63
C ASP A 185 7.96 -11.43 -17.23
N GLU A 186 8.74 -12.45 -16.83
CA GLU A 186 8.58 -13.84 -17.30
C GLU A 186 7.21 -14.42 -16.98
N ILE A 187 6.68 -14.14 -15.78
CA ILE A 187 5.39 -14.68 -15.33
C ILE A 187 4.19 -13.84 -15.81
N GLY A 188 4.44 -12.70 -16.44
CA GLY A 188 3.40 -11.81 -16.99
C GLY A 188 2.76 -10.89 -15.96
N ALA A 189 3.47 -10.55 -14.89
CA ALA A 189 3.04 -9.50 -13.96
C ALA A 189 3.13 -8.12 -14.64
N ASP A 190 2.28 -7.17 -14.24
CA ASP A 190 2.30 -5.81 -14.75
C ASP A 190 3.37 -4.95 -14.05
N GLY A 191 3.81 -5.34 -12.85
CA GLY A 191 4.92 -4.66 -12.18
C GLY A 191 5.58 -5.46 -11.05
N TYR A 192 6.71 -4.94 -10.60
CA TYR A 192 7.53 -5.48 -9.53
C TYR A 192 7.93 -4.38 -8.55
N ALA A 193 7.90 -4.69 -7.26
CA ALA A 193 8.45 -3.84 -6.21
C ALA A 193 9.48 -4.63 -5.38
N PRO A 194 10.73 -4.14 -5.25
CA PRO A 194 11.78 -4.81 -4.49
C PRO A 194 11.58 -4.73 -2.97
N ASP A 195 10.81 -3.75 -2.49
CA ASP A 195 10.61 -3.50 -1.07
C ASP A 195 9.26 -2.80 -0.79
N ALA A 196 8.95 -2.64 0.50
CA ALA A 196 7.71 -1.97 0.91
C ALA A 196 7.70 -0.46 0.58
N GLY A 197 8.85 0.21 0.64
CA GLY A 197 8.96 1.66 0.41
C GLY A 197 8.59 2.05 -1.02
N SER A 198 9.04 1.26 -1.98
CA SER A 198 8.79 1.44 -3.42
C SER A 198 7.44 0.89 -3.90
N SER A 199 6.80 0.01 -3.11
CA SER A 199 5.57 -0.69 -3.50
C SER A 199 4.41 0.26 -3.84
N ALA A 200 4.21 1.31 -3.04
CA ALA A 200 3.11 2.25 -3.25
C ALA A 200 3.32 3.13 -4.48
N ALA A 201 4.54 3.57 -4.74
CA ALA A 201 4.87 4.34 -5.94
C ALA A 201 4.62 3.49 -7.21
N LYS A 202 5.07 2.24 -7.21
CA LYS A 202 4.82 1.32 -8.33
C LYS A 202 3.32 1.03 -8.50
N ALA A 203 2.57 0.83 -7.42
CA ALA A 203 1.13 0.61 -7.49
C ALA A 203 0.40 1.80 -8.15
N LYS A 204 0.72 3.04 -7.77
CA LYS A 204 0.16 4.26 -8.38
C LYS A 204 0.49 4.38 -9.86
N GLU A 205 1.75 4.12 -10.22
CA GLU A 205 2.20 4.09 -11.61
C GLU A 205 1.36 3.13 -12.47
N LEU A 206 1.07 1.92 -11.97
CA LEU A 206 0.32 0.90 -12.71
C LEU A 206 -1.15 1.26 -12.94
N ILE A 207 -1.77 1.98 -12.01
CA ILE A 207 -3.17 2.41 -12.12
C ILE A 207 -3.34 3.80 -12.75
N GLY A 208 -2.23 4.50 -13.03
CA GLY A 208 -2.23 5.83 -13.65
C GLY A 208 -2.68 6.96 -12.72
N ALA A 209 -2.40 6.84 -11.41
CA ALA A 209 -2.75 7.81 -10.37
C ALA A 209 -1.58 8.71 -9.94
#